data_AF-A0A963V3U8-F1
#
_entry.id   AF-A0A963V3U8-F1
#
_cell.length_a   1.000
_cell.length_b   1.000
_cell.length_c   1.000
_cell.angle_alpha   90.00
_cell.angle_beta   90.00
_cell.angle_gamma   90.00
#
_symmetry.space_group_name_H-M   'P 1'
#
loop_
_entity.id
_entity.type
_entity.pdbx_description
1 polymer ?
#
loop_
_entity_poly.entity_id
_entity_poly.type
_entity_poly.pdbx_seq_one_letter_code
_entity_poly.pdbx_strand_id
1 'polypeptide(L)'
;MLMRLSRSEGDLPDRLQEIATLDRGACTLRWQDAFGSPPPKYASVRFMQRMLARDLQIRVVGDYPAQIRRELKSVAGASRRGDATPPNAAPGTYLVREWNGRTYRVEVTSGGYVFDGQTY
;
A
#
# COMPACT_ATOMS: atom_id res chain seq x y z
N MET A 1 -40.94 1.32 14.90
CA MET A 1 -40.80 1.95 13.57
C MET A 1 -39.46 2.67 13.51
N LEU A 2 -38.43 2.01 12.97
CA LEU A 2 -37.17 2.62 12.51
C LEU A 2 -36.76 1.82 11.26
N MET A 3 -37.11 2.35 10.09
CA MET A 3 -36.73 1.79 8.79
C MET A 3 -35.23 2.03 8.58
N ARG A 4 -34.39 1.04 8.91
CA ARG A 4 -33.01 0.97 8.43
C ARG A 4 -33.06 0.16 7.13
N LEU A 5 -33.13 0.84 5.99
CA LEU A 5 -33.02 0.22 4.66
C LEU A 5 -31.72 -0.60 4.63
N SER A 6 -31.84 -1.93 4.72
CA SER A 6 -30.72 -2.83 4.49
C SER A 6 -30.39 -2.74 3.01
N ARG A 7 -29.38 -1.93 2.64
CA ARG A 7 -28.74 -2.06 1.33
C ARG A 7 -28.23 -3.50 1.20
N SER A 8 -28.72 -4.20 0.19
CA SER A 8 -28.47 -5.62 -0.05
C SER A 8 -27.09 -5.84 -0.70
N GLU A 9 -26.55 -7.06 -0.60
CA GLU A 9 -25.34 -7.47 -1.35
C GLU A 9 -25.46 -7.25 -2.86
N GLY A 10 -26.70 -7.22 -3.39
CA GLY A 10 -26.97 -7.04 -4.82
C GLY A 10 -26.56 -5.68 -5.38
N ASP A 11 -26.50 -4.62 -4.56
CA ASP A 11 -26.08 -3.27 -4.99
C ASP A 11 -24.57 -3.02 -4.86
N LEU A 12 -23.82 -4.02 -4.38
CA LEU A 12 -22.38 -3.91 -4.13
C LEU A 12 -21.57 -3.58 -5.39
N PRO A 13 -21.80 -4.20 -6.56
CA PRO A 13 -21.02 -3.90 -7.77
C PRO A 13 -21.14 -2.43 -8.19
N ASP A 14 -22.34 -1.86 -8.17
CA ASP A 14 -22.59 -0.48 -8.58
C ASP A 14 -21.90 0.51 -7.64
N ARG A 15 -21.93 0.25 -6.34
CA ARG A 15 -21.25 1.07 -5.32
C ARG A 15 -19.74 1.00 -5.44
N LEU A 16 -19.19 -0.16 -5.83
CA LEU A 16 -17.76 -0.29 -6.11
C LEU A 16 -17.37 0.50 -7.35
N GLN A 17 -18.22 0.52 -8.38
CA GLN A 17 -18.02 1.38 -9.55
C GLN A 17 -18.10 2.86 -9.19
N GLU A 18 -19.06 3.27 -8.35
CA GLU A 18 -19.15 4.64 -7.84
C GLU A 18 -17.85 5.04 -7.14
N ILE A 19 -17.34 4.21 -6.22
CA ILE A 19 -16.07 4.45 -5.52
C ILE A 19 -14.89 4.57 -6.49
N ALA A 20 -14.85 3.76 -7.55
CA ALA A 20 -13.77 3.79 -8.53
C ALA A 20 -13.71 5.09 -9.36
N THR A 21 -14.80 5.87 -9.40
CA THR A 21 -14.87 7.13 -10.13
C THR A 21 -14.64 8.37 -9.25
N LEU A 22 -14.53 8.19 -7.92
CA LEU A 22 -14.35 9.32 -7.00
C LEU A 22 -13.05 10.08 -7.28
N ASP A 23 -13.16 11.40 -7.36
CA ASP A 23 -12.00 12.28 -7.37
C ASP A 23 -11.33 12.38 -5.99
N ARG A 24 -10.27 13.18 -5.90
CA ARG A 24 -9.52 13.37 -4.65
C ARG A 24 -10.39 13.98 -3.54
N GLY A 25 -11.22 14.96 -3.85
CA GLY A 25 -12.04 15.68 -2.87
C GLY A 25 -13.08 14.73 -2.26
N ALA A 26 -13.81 14.03 -3.12
CA ALA A 26 -14.80 13.05 -2.71
C ALA A 26 -14.17 11.87 -1.97
N CYS A 27 -13.00 11.38 -2.40
CA CYS A 27 -12.24 10.36 -1.65
C CYS A 27 -11.87 10.85 -0.24
N THR A 28 -11.45 12.11 -0.10
CA THR A 28 -11.01 12.66 1.19
C THR A 28 -12.18 12.75 2.18
N LEU A 29 -13.33 13.23 1.71
CA LEU A 29 -14.56 13.28 2.52
C LEU A 29 -15.02 11.87 2.92
N ARG A 30 -15.16 10.97 1.94
CA ARG A 30 -15.57 9.57 2.19
C ARG A 30 -14.60 8.84 3.11
N TRP A 31 -13.30 9.12 3.00
CA TRP A 31 -12.28 8.55 3.88
C TRP A 31 -12.48 9.02 5.32
N GLN A 32 -12.68 10.32 5.53
CA GLN A 32 -12.95 10.86 6.87
C GLN A 32 -14.21 10.22 7.48
N ASP A 33 -15.26 10.03 6.69
CA ASP A 33 -16.50 9.39 7.14
C ASP A 33 -16.30 7.90 7.48
N ALA A 34 -15.52 7.18 6.66
CA ALA A 34 -15.31 5.74 6.82
C ALA A 34 -14.35 5.41 7.99
N PHE A 35 -13.31 6.20 8.18
CA PHE A 35 -12.17 5.89 9.07
C PHE A 35 -11.99 6.86 10.24
N GLY A 36 -12.71 7.98 10.27
CA GLY A 36 -12.67 8.97 11.37
C GLY A 36 -11.41 9.85 11.40
N SER A 37 -10.52 9.72 10.42
CA SER A 37 -9.29 10.51 10.30
C SER A 37 -9.02 10.88 8.85
N PRO A 38 -8.25 11.93 8.54
CA PRO A 38 -7.92 12.26 7.16
C PRO A 38 -7.06 11.15 6.53
N PRO A 39 -7.07 11.05 5.19
CA PRO A 39 -6.17 10.14 4.49
C PRO A 39 -4.70 10.53 4.71
N PRO A 40 -3.75 9.58 4.60
CA PRO A 40 -2.33 9.88 4.61
C PRO A 40 -1.98 10.98 3.60
N LYS A 41 -1.10 11.92 3.98
CA LYS A 41 -0.78 13.13 3.20
C LYS A 41 -0.48 12.88 1.72
N TYR A 42 0.20 11.78 1.41
CA TYR A 42 0.64 11.42 0.06
C TYR A 42 -0.12 10.23 -0.51
N ALA A 43 -1.29 9.90 0.05
CA ALA A 43 -2.16 8.86 -0.50
C ALA A 43 -2.59 9.25 -1.93
N SER A 44 -2.36 8.33 -2.88
CA SER A 44 -2.90 8.44 -4.22
C SER A 44 -4.42 8.28 -4.20
N VAL A 45 -5.12 8.89 -5.17
CA VAL A 45 -6.58 8.73 -5.32
C VAL A 45 -6.93 7.25 -5.45
N ARG A 46 -6.19 6.52 -6.29
CA ARG A 46 -6.37 5.07 -6.49
C ARG A 46 -6.23 4.26 -5.20
N PHE A 47 -5.32 4.64 -4.30
CA PHE A 47 -5.19 3.99 -3.00
C PHE A 47 -6.42 4.24 -2.13
N MET A 48 -6.88 5.50 -2.05
CA MET A 48 -8.09 5.85 -1.28
C MET A 48 -9.32 5.10 -1.79
N GLN A 49 -9.54 5.09 -3.11
CA GLN A 49 -10.62 4.34 -3.74
C GLN A 49 -10.59 2.85 -3.36
N ARG A 50 -9.42 2.20 -3.41
CA ARG A 50 -9.27 0.79 -3.04
C ARG A 50 -9.54 0.52 -1.57
N MET A 51 -9.11 1.41 -0.69
CA MET A 51 -9.38 1.28 0.75
C MET A 51 -10.86 1.45 1.08
N LEU A 52 -11.52 2.44 0.46
CA LEU A 52 -12.96 2.65 0.58
C LEU A 52 -13.76 1.45 0.03
N ALA A 53 -13.36 0.92 -1.12
CA ALA A 53 -13.95 -0.27 -1.72
C ALA A 53 -13.82 -1.50 -0.80
N ARG A 54 -12.63 -1.70 -0.21
CA ARG A 54 -12.40 -2.80 0.76
C ARG A 54 -13.25 -2.64 2.01
N ASP A 55 -13.33 -1.44 2.58
CA ASP A 55 -14.16 -1.16 3.76
C ASP A 55 -15.64 -1.47 3.46
N LEU A 56 -16.13 -1.04 2.29
CA LEU A 56 -17.46 -1.36 1.82
C LEU A 56 -17.68 -2.88 1.70
N GLN A 57 -16.77 -3.60 1.05
CA GLN A 57 -16.86 -5.05 0.90
C GLN A 57 -16.94 -5.76 2.26
N ILE A 58 -16.15 -5.33 3.24
CA ILE A 58 -16.15 -5.91 4.59
C ILE A 58 -17.47 -5.67 5.31
N ARG A 59 -18.06 -4.48 5.18
CA ARG A 59 -19.36 -4.18 5.82
C ARG A 59 -20.51 -4.99 5.23
N VAL A 60 -20.42 -5.35 3.96
CA VAL A 60 -21.49 -6.04 3.21
C VAL A 60 -21.32 -7.56 3.27
N VAL A 61 -20.14 -8.07 2.96
CA VAL A 61 -19.84 -9.50 2.79
C VAL A 61 -19.14 -10.10 4.01
N GLY A 62 -18.48 -9.26 4.82
CA GLY A 62 -17.64 -9.70 5.93
C GLY A 62 -16.14 -9.65 5.60
N ASP A 63 -15.32 -9.69 6.65
CA ASP A 63 -13.86 -9.75 6.54
C ASP A 63 -13.37 -11.20 6.41
N TYR A 64 -12.08 -11.38 6.12
CA TYR A 64 -11.47 -12.70 6.05
C TYR A 64 -11.65 -13.49 7.36
N PRO A 65 -11.79 -14.84 7.28
CA PRO A 65 -11.80 -15.70 8.46
C PRO A 65 -10.56 -15.49 9.33
N ALA A 66 -10.71 -15.70 10.64
CA ALA A 66 -9.64 -15.46 11.61
C ALA A 66 -8.33 -16.21 11.28
N GLN A 67 -8.44 -17.43 10.74
CA GLN A 67 -7.30 -18.21 10.28
C GLN A 67 -6.53 -17.50 9.16
N ILE A 68 -7.22 -17.05 8.11
CA ILE A 68 -6.61 -16.34 6.98
C ILE A 68 -5.95 -15.04 7.46
N ARG A 69 -6.58 -14.30 8.38
CA ARG A 69 -5.97 -13.09 8.96
C ARG A 69 -4.69 -13.40 9.73
N ARG A 70 -4.66 -14.51 10.47
CA ARG A 70 -3.46 -14.97 11.20
C ARG A 70 -2.33 -15.34 10.24
N GLU A 71 -2.64 -16.07 9.18
CA GLU A 71 -1.67 -16.46 8.15
C GLU A 71 -1.11 -15.22 7.43
N LEU A 72 -1.96 -14.29 7.01
CA LEU A 72 -1.52 -13.02 6.40
C LEU A 72 -0.60 -12.22 7.33
N LYS A 73 -0.91 -12.15 8.63
CA LYS A 73 -0.05 -11.49 9.63
C LYS A 73 1.30 -12.19 9.80
N SER A 74 1.31 -13.52 9.76
CA SER A 74 2.54 -14.31 9.84
C SER A 74 3.47 -14.05 8.65
N VAL A 75 2.92 -14.06 7.43
CA VAL A 75 3.69 -13.77 6.20
C VAL A 75 4.20 -12.34 6.20
N ALA A 76 3.36 -11.35 6.53
CA ALA A 76 3.79 -9.96 6.63
C ALA A 76 4.87 -9.73 7.70
N GLY A 77 4.80 -10.46 8.82
CA GLY A 77 5.84 -10.47 9.85
C GLY A 77 7.16 -11.09 9.37
N ALA A 78 7.09 -12.18 8.61
CA ALA A 78 8.26 -12.86 8.05
C ALA A 78 8.98 -12.04 6.98
N SER A 79 8.24 -11.19 6.25
CA SER A 79 8.79 -10.21 5.28
C SER A 79 9.44 -8.98 5.93
N ARG A 80 9.40 -8.81 7.26
CA ARG A 80 10.25 -7.80 7.96
C ARG A 80 11.73 -8.21 8.04
N ARG A 81 12.21 -8.97 7.07
CA ARG A 81 13.64 -9.18 6.82
C ARG A 81 14.10 -8.32 5.66
N GLY A 82 14.07 -7.02 5.92
CA GLY A 82 15.06 -6.08 5.39
C GLY A 82 16.39 -6.18 6.16
N ASP A 83 16.63 -7.29 6.86
CA ASP A 83 17.90 -7.65 7.49
C ASP A 83 18.95 -8.11 6.47
N ALA A 84 18.66 -7.98 5.18
CA ALA A 84 19.70 -7.72 4.21
C ALA A 84 20.19 -6.27 4.40
N THR A 85 20.73 -5.93 5.58
CA THR A 85 21.84 -4.99 5.59
C THR A 85 22.90 -5.72 4.78
N PRO A 86 23.21 -5.30 3.54
CA PRO A 86 24.28 -5.97 2.82
C PRO A 86 25.51 -5.89 3.73
N PRO A 87 26.29 -6.99 3.88
CA PRO A 87 27.55 -6.90 4.61
C PRO A 87 28.30 -5.68 4.08
N ASN A 88 28.78 -4.80 4.98
CA ASN A 88 29.44 -3.55 4.62
C ASN A 88 30.36 -3.79 3.43
N ALA A 89 29.90 -3.37 2.25
CA ALA A 89 30.57 -3.67 1.01
C ALA A 89 31.92 -2.96 1.06
N ALA A 90 33.00 -3.70 0.81
CA ALA A 90 34.34 -3.11 0.85
C ALA A 90 34.48 -2.05 -0.25
N PRO A 91 35.29 -1.00 -0.06
CA PRO A 91 35.65 -0.10 -1.14
C PRO A 91 36.11 -0.87 -2.39
N GLY A 92 35.62 -0.47 -3.57
CA GLY A 92 35.78 -1.18 -4.84
C GLY A 92 34.68 -2.19 -5.16
N THR A 93 33.76 -2.46 -4.22
CA THR A 93 32.58 -3.28 -4.49
C THR A 93 31.55 -2.51 -5.31
N TYR A 94 30.94 -3.17 -6.28
CA TYR A 94 29.79 -2.62 -7.00
C TYR A 94 28.48 -3.25 -6.50
N LEU A 95 27.60 -2.42 -5.96
CA LEU A 95 26.21 -2.78 -5.68
C LEU A 95 25.41 -2.68 -6.97
N VAL A 96 24.83 -3.79 -7.41
CA VAL A 96 24.06 -3.86 -8.66
C VAL A 96 22.62 -4.25 -8.36
N ARG A 97 21.67 -3.45 -8.86
CA ARG A 97 20.23 -3.72 -8.72
C ARG A 97 19.49 -3.40 -10.01
N GLU A 98 18.60 -4.29 -10.42
CA GLU A 98 17.61 -4.00 -11.46
C GLU A 98 16.35 -3.39 -10.82
N TRP A 99 15.89 -2.27 -11.38
CA TRP A 99 14.67 -1.61 -10.98
C TRP A 99 14.01 -0.93 -12.18
N ASN A 100 12.75 -1.27 -12.43
CA ASN A 100 11.95 -0.72 -13.52
C ASN A 100 12.62 -0.85 -14.91
N GLY A 101 13.25 -1.99 -15.17
CA GLY A 101 13.97 -2.28 -16.42
C GLY A 101 15.34 -1.62 -16.53
N ARG A 102 15.77 -0.84 -15.53
CA ARG A 102 17.09 -0.21 -15.50
C ARG A 102 17.99 -0.92 -14.50
N THR A 103 19.21 -1.24 -14.91
CA THR A 103 20.26 -1.69 -14.00
C THR A 103 20.96 -0.48 -13.40
N TYR A 104 20.97 -0.41 -12.07
CA TYR A 104 21.67 0.58 -11.27
C TYR A 104 22.95 -0.05 -10.74
N ARG A 105 24.08 0.63 -10.94
CA ARG A 105 25.41 0.24 -10.44
C ARG A 105 25.93 1.36 -9.54
N VAL A 106 26.18 1.03 -8.29
CA VAL A 106 26.75 1.96 -7.29
C VAL A 106 28.10 1.42 -6.85
N GLU A 107 29.14 2.23 -6.99
CA GLU A 107 30.46 1.89 -6.45
C GLU A 107 30.52 2.28 -4.97
N VAL A 108 31.03 1.37 -4.15
CA VAL A 108 31.38 1.70 -2.78
C VAL A 108 32.82 2.20 -2.76
N THR A 109 33.04 3.37 -2.17
CA THR A 109 34.36 3.96 -1.99
C THR A 109 34.69 4.04 -0.49
N SER A 110 35.92 4.40 -0.14
CA SER A 110 36.28 4.64 1.26
C SER A 110 35.55 5.85 1.87
N GLY A 111 35.03 6.76 1.04
CA GLY A 111 34.40 8.01 1.47
C GLY A 111 32.88 8.06 1.32
N GLY A 112 32.23 6.98 0.86
CA GLY A 112 30.80 6.96 0.55
C GLY A 112 30.50 6.18 -0.72
N TYR A 113 29.54 6.66 -1.51
CA TYR A 113 29.06 5.95 -2.69
C TYR A 113 29.21 6.80 -3.96
N VAL A 114 29.55 6.16 -5.08
CA VAL A 114 29.51 6.81 -6.41
C VAL A 114 28.40 6.17 -7.23
N PHE A 115 27.45 7.00 -7.68
CA PHE A 115 26.33 6.60 -8.52
C PHE A 115 26.24 7.54 -9.72
N ASP A 116 26.20 7.00 -10.93
CA ASP A 116 26.16 7.76 -12.20
C ASP A 116 27.23 8.88 -12.27
N GLY A 117 28.43 8.61 -11.71
CA GLY A 117 29.56 9.57 -11.69
C GLY A 117 29.44 10.70 -10.66
N GLN A 118 28.44 10.65 -9.78
CA GLN A 118 28.25 11.60 -8.66
C GLN A 118 28.51 10.91 -7.32
N THR A 119 29.15 11.62 -6.39
CA THR A 119 29.44 11.14 -5.03
C THR A 119 28.30 11.48 -4.08
N TYR A 120 27.90 10.51 -3.25
CA TYR A 120 26.83 10.58 -2.25
C TYR A 120 27.28 10.09 -0.87
#